data_AF-L8N1Q5-F1
#
_entry.id   AF-L8N1Q5-F1
#
_cell.length_a   1.000
_cell.length_b   1.000
_cell.length_c   1.000
_cell.angle_alpha   90.00
_cell.angle_beta   90.00
_cell.angle_gamma   90.00
#
_symmetry.space_group_name_H-M   'P 1'
#
loop_
_entity.id
_entity.type
_entity.pdbx_description
1 polymer ?
#
loop_
_entity_poly.entity_id
_entity_poly.type
_entity_poly.pdbx_seq_one_letter_code
_entity_poly.pdbx_strand_id
1 'polypeptide(L)' 'MSDQSAQNDIRDRGDRSVEQWFICKRDTGICEIIKADNKESIANSVETWGGFASQGEAIAKRIGLIRAGKCQPL' A
#
# COMPACT_ATOMS: atom_id res chain seq x y z
N MET A 1 13.41 -8.31 -53.55
CA MET A 1 12.13 -8.75 -52.97
C MET A 1 12.34 -8.81 -51.48
N SER A 2 11.63 -7.92 -50.80
CA SER A 2 11.81 -7.57 -49.40
C SER A 2 10.99 -8.50 -48.54
N ASP A 3 11.58 -9.12 -47.53
CA ASP A 3 10.84 -9.65 -46.39
C ASP A 3 11.48 -9.09 -45.11
N GLN A 4 10.98 -7.91 -44.73
CA GLN A 4 11.05 -7.37 -43.38
C GLN A 4 9.70 -7.68 -42.73
N SER A 5 9.68 -8.50 -41.69
CA SER A 5 8.57 -8.65 -40.74
C SER A 5 9.07 -9.56 -39.61
N ALA A 6 8.95 -9.28 -38.32
CA ALA A 6 8.67 -8.06 -37.58
C ALA A 6 9.15 -8.39 -36.15
N GLN A 7 9.93 -7.51 -35.53
CA GLN A 7 10.17 -7.56 -34.08
C GLN A 7 8.84 -7.32 -33.37
N ASN A 8 8.36 -8.30 -32.60
CA ASN A 8 7.36 -8.06 -31.57
C ASN A 8 7.35 -9.22 -30.57
N ASP A 9 8.21 -9.12 -29.55
CA ASP A 9 7.93 -9.78 -28.28
C ASP A 9 7.95 -8.72 -27.18
N ILE A 10 6.74 -8.49 -26.71
CA ILE A 10 6.27 -7.45 -25.82
C ILE A 10 6.95 -7.63 -24.46
N ARG A 11 7.54 -6.54 -23.96
CA ARG A 11 7.97 -6.42 -22.57
C ARG A 11 6.74 -6.40 -21.66
N ASP A 12 6.18 -7.56 -21.34
CA ASP A 12 5.30 -7.68 -20.17
C ASP A 12 6.17 -7.90 -18.93
N ARG A 13 6.82 -6.82 -18.48
CA ARG A 13 7.14 -6.71 -17.06
C ARG A 13 5.86 -6.31 -16.38
N GLY A 14 4.98 -7.29 -16.20
CA GLY A 14 3.89 -7.20 -15.24
C GLY A 14 4.55 -6.90 -13.90
N ASP A 15 4.47 -5.63 -13.49
CA ASP A 15 4.60 -5.25 -12.11
C ASP A 15 3.53 -6.04 -11.37
N ARG A 16 3.88 -7.24 -10.91
CA ARG A 16 3.16 -7.87 -9.80
C ARG A 16 3.43 -6.95 -8.63
N SER A 17 2.72 -5.83 -8.61
CA SER A 17 2.55 -5.01 -7.43
C SER A 17 1.92 -5.96 -6.42
N VAL A 18 2.76 -6.60 -5.62
CA VAL A 18 2.31 -7.35 -4.46
C VAL A 18 1.36 -6.42 -3.73
N GLU A 19 0.15 -6.87 -3.42
CA GLU A 19 -0.85 -6.01 -2.80
C GLU A 19 -0.30 -5.53 -1.45
N GLN A 20 0.24 -4.32 -1.43
CA GLN A 20 0.85 -3.74 -0.23
C GLN A 20 -0.19 -2.97 0.54
N TRP A 21 -0.19 -3.19 1.86
CA TRP A 21 -1.08 -2.51 2.79
C TRP A 21 -0.30 -1.54 3.66
N PHE A 22 -0.95 -0.44 3.99
CA PHE A 22 -0.41 0.65 4.79
C PHE A 22 -1.41 1.06 5.86
N ILE A 23 -0.90 1.51 7.00
CA ILE A 23 -1.62 2.15 8.08
C ILE A 23 -1.29 3.64 8.01
N CYS A 24 -2.31 4.47 7.83
CA CYS A 24 -2.19 5.92 7.77
C CYS A 24 -2.82 6.55 9.00
N LYS A 25 -2.03 7.26 9.80
CA LYS A 25 -2.53 8.06 10.92
C LYS A 25 -3.06 9.40 10.40
N ARG A 26 -4.32 9.70 10.72
CA ARG A 26 -4.95 11.00 10.49
C ARG A 26 -4.60 11.96 11.61
N ASP A 27 -4.79 13.25 11.36
CA ASP A 27 -4.65 14.33 12.34
C ASP A 27 -5.59 14.15 13.55
N THR A 28 -6.74 13.53 13.35
CA THR A 28 -7.68 13.11 14.42
C THR A 28 -7.09 12.07 15.38
N GLY A 29 -5.98 11.42 15.04
CA GLY A 29 -5.40 10.31 15.80
C GLY A 29 -5.96 8.93 15.41
N ILE A 30 -6.94 8.89 14.52
CA ILE A 30 -7.47 7.64 13.94
C ILE A 30 -6.46 7.08 12.94
N CYS A 31 -6.29 5.76 12.94
CA CYS A 31 -5.45 5.06 11.98
C CYS A 31 -6.29 4.23 11.03
N GLU A 32 -6.12 4.44 9.74
CA GLU A 32 -6.84 3.76 8.65
C GLU A 32 -5.92 2.77 7.94
N ILE A 33 -6.48 1.65 7.49
CA ILE A 33 -5.76 0.64 6.71
C ILE A 33 -6.17 0.79 5.25
N ILE A 34 -5.20 1.01 4.37
CA ILE A 34 -5.41 1.26 2.95
C ILE A 34 -4.45 0.43 2.09
N LYS A 35 -4.80 0.22 0.82
CA LYS A 35 -3.92 -0.35 -0.19
C LYS A 35 -2.96 0.70 -0.75
N ALA A 36 -1.86 0.24 -1.34
CA ALA A 36 -0.81 1.08 -1.93
C ALA A 36 -1.26 1.97 -3.11
N ASP A 37 -2.36 1.60 -3.76
CA ASP A 37 -2.98 2.37 -4.85
C ASP A 37 -3.60 3.68 -4.36
N ASN A 38 -3.97 3.78 -3.08
CA ASN A 38 -4.53 4.99 -2.47
C ASN A 38 -3.44 5.98 -2.03
N LYS A 39 -2.70 6.51 -3.02
CA LYS A 39 -1.59 7.44 -2.81
C LYS A 39 -2.00 8.74 -2.11
N GLU A 40 -3.20 9.23 -2.38
CA GLU A 40 -3.73 10.44 -1.74
C GLU A 40 -3.87 10.25 -0.23
N SER A 41 -4.41 9.11 0.21
CA SER A 41 -4.55 8.82 1.63
C SER A 41 -3.21 8.68 2.34
N ILE A 42 -2.19 8.14 1.67
CA ILE A 42 -0.82 8.07 2.17
C ILE A 42 -0.23 9.48 2.31
N ALA A 43 -0.34 10.30 1.25
CA ALA A 43 0.20 11.65 1.23
C ALA A 43 -0.44 12.56 2.28
N ASN A 44 -1.73 12.38 2.56
CA ASN A 44 -2.48 13.15 3.57
C ASN A 44 -2.40 12.54 4.98
N SER A 45 -1.47 11.62 5.24
CA SER A 45 -1.28 11.04 6.57
C SER A 45 -0.20 11.79 7.36
N VAL A 46 -0.41 11.92 8.68
CA VAL A 46 0.58 12.50 9.59
C VAL A 46 1.74 11.53 9.81
N GLU A 47 1.44 10.24 9.84
CA GLU A 47 2.41 9.16 9.96
C GLU A 47 1.90 7.94 9.20
N THR A 48 2.80 7.24 8.51
CA THR A 48 2.47 6.02 7.77
C THR A 48 3.34 4.86 8.25
N TRP A 49 2.76 3.67 8.36
CA TRP A 49 3.48 2.41 8.53
C TRP A 49 2.99 1.42 7.48
N GLY A 50 3.86 0.73 6.75
CA GLY A 50 3.36 -0.18 5.73
C GLY A 50 4.41 -0.94 4.95
N GLY A 51 3.98 -1.39 3.76
CA GLY A 51 4.65 -2.46 3.02
C GLY A 51 4.23 -3.85 3.49
N PHE A 52 3.08 -3.97 4.17
CA PHE A 52 2.58 -5.24 4.65
C PHE A 52 2.08 -6.10 3.49
N ALA A 53 2.31 -7.40 3.56
CA ALA A 53 1.93 -8.34 2.49
C ALA A 53 0.44 -8.67 2.49
N SER A 54 -0.28 -8.33 3.56
CA SER A 54 -1.71 -8.58 3.70
C SER A 54 -2.41 -7.55 4.59
N GLN A 55 -3.72 -7.41 4.42
CA GLN A 55 -4.56 -6.62 5.31
C GLN A 55 -4.50 -7.12 6.75
N GLY A 56 -4.42 -8.45 6.96
CA GLY A 56 -4.35 -9.06 8.29
C GLY A 56 -3.11 -8.64 9.07
N GLU A 57 -1.97 -8.55 8.40
CA GLU A 57 -0.72 -8.05 8.99
C GLU A 57 -0.84 -6.56 9.38
N ALA A 58 -1.43 -5.75 8.49
CA ALA A 58 -1.72 -4.34 8.79
C ALA A 58 -2.67 -4.19 9.98
N ILE A 59 -3.68 -5.06 10.12
CA ILE A 59 -4.61 -5.08 11.26
C ILE A 59 -3.85 -5.41 12.56
N ALA A 60 -3.05 -6.48 12.57
CA ALA A 60 -2.27 -6.86 13.74
C ALA A 60 -1.34 -5.72 14.19
N LYS A 61 -0.67 -5.06 13.23
CA LYS A 61 0.18 -3.91 13.52
C LYS A 61 -0.62 -2.72 14.04
N ARG A 62 -1.79 -2.41 13.47
CA ARG A 62 -2.69 -1.35 13.95
C ARG A 62 -3.11 -1.57 15.40
N ILE A 63 -3.47 -2.79 15.77
CA ILE A 63 -3.81 -3.14 17.17
C ILE A 63 -2.63 -2.87 18.10
N GLY A 64 -1.41 -3.22 17.68
CA GLY A 64 -0.19 -2.89 18.42
C GLY A 64 0.01 -1.37 18.59
N LEU A 65 -0.27 -0.59 17.55
CA LEU A 65 -0.21 0.88 17.60
C LEU A 65 -1.26 1.47 18.55
N ILE A 66 -2.46 0.87 18.63
CA ILE A 66 -3.49 1.27 19.59
C ILE A 66 -3.02 1.02 21.02
N ARG A 67 -2.49 -0.18 21.31
CA ARG A 67 -1.96 -0.52 22.65
C ARG A 67 -0.78 0.36 23.06
N ALA A 68 -0.01 0.86 22.10
CA ALA A 68 1.09 1.79 22.31
C ALA A 68 0.65 3.27 22.41
N GLY A 69 -0.65 3.58 22.32
CA GLY A 69 -1.17 4.95 22.36
C GLY A 69 -0.89 5.78 21.10
N LYS A 70 -0.41 5.16 20.01
CA LYS A 70 -0.09 5.85 18.75
C LYS A 70 -1.33 6.07 17.87
N CYS A 71 -2.29 5.18 17.96
CA CYS A 71 -3.57 5.20 17.24
C CYS A 71 -4.73 5.16 18.22
N GLN A 72 -5.80 5.87 17.90
CA GLN A 72 -7.05 5.77 18.65
C GLN A 72 -7.88 4.57 18.16
N PRO A 73 -8.58 3.87 19.09
CA PRO A 73 -9.69 2.99 18.70
C PRO A 73 -10.82 3.84 18.13
N LEU A 74 -11.45 3.35 17.07
CA LEU A 74 -12.71 3.87 16.54
C LEU A 74 -13.88 3.27 17.31
#